data_AF-A0A9R1TBZ7-F1
#
_entry.id   AF-A0A9R1TBZ7-F1
#
_cell.length_a   1.000
_cell.length_b   1.000
_cell.length_c   1.000
_cell.angle_alpha   90.00
_cell.angle_beta   90.00
_cell.angle_gamma   90.00
#
_symmetry.space_group_name_H-M   'P 1'
#
loop_
_entity.id
_entity.type
_entity.pdbx_description
1 polymer ?
#
loop_
_entity_poly.entity_id
_entity_poly.type
_entity_poly.pdbx_seq_one_letter_code
_entity_poly.pdbx_strand_id
1 'polypeptide(L)'
;MKLLQQLPAEDINKHLQLNNNQTLKALGVSWNSQSDQISYSVKPIINSSTVTKRTILSHVAALFDPLGLLGPMILLAKSLIQKLYAENLESDESVPTIIHTLWCNFCEELPQMNTLQFSRNVLVPDATSIQLHGFCDARERGYGACIYVRCSNNNGDIQSALLCSRSRVSPLKTVSIPRLELCGAHTLVQLLRATQEAIKISIDRVILWTDSMVALHWITTSPHQLKTFVVNRVSAIKEGSPGIAWRHVKSEDNPADALSQGLMPSEFINNNLWRQGPA
;
A
#
# COMPACT_ATOMS: atom_id res chain seq x y z
N MET A 1 -7.33 -13.31 22.27
CA MET A 1 -6.18 -14.20 21.99
C MET A 1 -5.99 -15.22 23.13
N LYS A 2 -6.91 -16.19 23.27
CA LYS A 2 -6.84 -17.24 24.33
C LYS A 2 -6.05 -18.49 23.90
N LEU A 3 -5.85 -18.68 22.60
CA LEU A 3 -5.22 -19.88 22.03
C LEU A 3 -3.71 -20.01 22.32
N LEU A 4 -2.99 -18.90 22.44
CA LEU A 4 -1.54 -18.91 22.73
C LEU A 4 -1.22 -19.04 24.23
N GLN A 5 -2.20 -18.87 25.11
CA GLN A 5 -2.00 -18.98 26.56
C GLN A 5 -1.85 -20.43 27.06
N GLN A 6 -2.16 -21.41 26.20
CA GLN A 6 -2.10 -22.84 26.51
C GLN A 6 -0.83 -23.53 25.98
N LEU A 7 0.04 -22.80 25.27
CA LEU A 7 1.28 -23.35 24.74
C LEU A 7 2.44 -23.12 25.73
N PRO A 8 3.33 -24.11 25.93
CA PRO A 8 4.57 -23.92 26.66
C PRO A 8 5.36 -22.73 26.09
N ALA A 9 6.00 -21.93 26.95
CA ALA A 9 6.76 -20.75 26.53
C ALA A 9 7.88 -21.06 25.51
N GLU A 10 8.30 -22.33 25.45
CA GLU A 10 9.31 -22.87 24.53
C GLU A 10 8.78 -23.08 23.11
N ASP A 11 7.46 -23.33 22.95
CA ASP A 11 6.79 -23.55 21.66
C ASP A 11 6.27 -22.25 21.02
N ILE A 12 6.29 -21.15 21.77
CA ILE A 12 5.97 -19.83 21.24
C ILE A 12 7.18 -19.35 20.45
N ASN A 13 7.20 -19.63 19.15
CA ASN A 13 8.13 -18.97 18.24
C ASN A 13 7.93 -17.45 18.34
N LYS A 14 8.87 -16.78 19.03
CA LYS A 14 8.81 -15.34 19.32
C LYS A 14 8.78 -14.48 18.04
N HIS A 15 9.35 -15.01 16.96
CA HIS A 15 9.31 -14.43 15.63
C HIS A 15 9.03 -15.51 14.59
N LEU A 16 7.77 -15.61 14.16
CA LEU A 16 7.44 -16.40 12.98
C LEU A 16 7.82 -15.58 11.76
N GLN A 17 8.89 -16.00 11.07
CA GLN A 17 9.23 -15.44 9.76
C GLN A 17 8.27 -16.02 8.74
N LEU A 18 7.50 -15.16 8.08
CA LEU A 18 6.50 -15.61 7.10
C LEU A 18 7.15 -16.18 5.81
N ASN A 19 8.47 -16.06 5.65
CA ASN A 19 9.23 -16.53 4.49
C ASN A 19 10.55 -17.21 4.89
N ASN A 20 10.67 -18.54 4.76
CA ASN A 20 11.86 -19.34 5.16
C ASN A 20 12.96 -19.51 4.08
N ASN A 21 12.85 -18.90 2.89
CA ASN A 21 13.85 -19.12 1.83
C ASN A 21 15.17 -18.33 2.05
N GLN A 22 16.32 -19.02 1.97
CA GLN A 22 17.71 -18.55 2.16
C GLN A 22 18.24 -17.63 1.04
N THR A 23 17.41 -16.80 0.44
CA THR A 23 17.86 -15.74 -0.48
C THR A 23 18.09 -14.44 0.29
N LEU A 24 19.08 -13.64 -0.15
CA LEU A 24 19.45 -12.33 0.41
C LEU A 24 18.25 -11.37 0.39
N LYS A 25 17.42 -11.40 1.46
CA LYS A 25 16.27 -10.50 1.61
C LYS A 25 16.73 -9.15 2.14
N ALA A 26 16.35 -8.08 1.43
CA ALA A 26 16.50 -6.71 1.91
C ALA A 26 15.45 -6.39 2.99
N LEU A 27 14.24 -6.95 2.90
CA LEU A 27 13.14 -6.73 3.85
C LEU A 27 12.36 -8.03 4.14
N GLY A 28 12.43 -8.49 5.39
CA GLY A 28 11.73 -9.68 5.88
C GLY A 28 10.52 -9.31 6.74
N VAL A 29 9.38 -9.95 6.48
CA VAL A 29 8.16 -9.78 7.28
C VAL A 29 8.13 -10.82 8.38
N SER A 30 7.95 -10.36 9.62
CA SER A 30 7.86 -11.20 10.81
C SER A 30 6.59 -10.88 11.58
N TRP A 31 6.05 -11.89 12.24
CA TRP A 31 4.95 -11.73 13.19
C TRP A 31 5.49 -11.94 14.61
N ASN A 32 5.27 -10.95 15.47
CA ASN A 32 5.45 -11.07 16.91
C ASN A 32 4.13 -11.58 17.54
N SER A 33 4.14 -12.82 18.00
CA SER A 33 2.97 -13.50 18.56
C SER A 33 2.56 -13.00 19.95
N GLN A 34 3.47 -12.35 20.68
CA GLN A 34 3.20 -11.81 22.00
C GLN A 34 2.47 -10.47 21.92
N SER A 35 2.94 -9.55 21.07
CA SER A 35 2.31 -8.24 20.87
C SER A 35 1.23 -8.24 19.78
N ASP A 36 1.08 -9.34 19.05
CA ASP A 36 0.20 -9.49 17.89
C ASP A 36 0.44 -8.44 16.79
N GLN A 37 1.72 -8.20 16.48
CA GLN A 37 2.15 -7.20 15.52
C GLN A 37 2.92 -7.79 14.36
N ILE A 38 2.72 -7.20 13.18
CA ILE A 38 3.53 -7.38 11.99
C ILE A 38 4.70 -6.41 12.09
N SER A 39 5.92 -6.92 11.94
CA SER A 39 7.16 -6.14 11.98
C SER A 39 8.03 -6.45 10.79
N TYR A 40 8.83 -5.47 10.39
CA TYR A 40 9.73 -5.57 9.25
C TYR A 40 11.17 -5.63 9.72
N SER A 41 11.95 -6.53 9.14
CA SER A 41 13.38 -6.65 9.38
C SER A 41 14.14 -6.30 8.11
N VAL A 42 14.95 -5.26 8.17
CA VAL A 42 15.77 -4.80 7.06
C VAL A 42 17.23 -5.12 7.34
N LYS A 43 17.88 -5.78 6.38
CA LYS A 43 19.33 -5.89 6.35
C LYS A 43 19.91 -4.67 5.64
N PRO A 44 20.95 -4.01 6.19
CA PRO A 44 21.62 -2.92 5.51
C PRO A 44 22.06 -3.35 4.11
N ILE A 45 21.69 -2.54 3.11
CA ILE A 45 22.16 -2.75 1.74
C ILE A 45 23.54 -2.12 1.66
N ILE A 46 24.58 -2.96 1.66
CA ILE A 46 25.95 -2.50 1.44
C ILE A 46 26.11 -2.28 -0.06
N ASN A 47 26.10 -1.02 -0.48
CA ASN A 47 26.36 -0.69 -1.88
C ASN A 47 27.81 -1.07 -2.21
N SER A 48 27.99 -1.92 -3.24
CA SER A 48 29.27 -2.06 -3.91
C SER A 48 29.70 -0.72 -4.51
N SER A 49 30.98 -0.57 -4.85
CA SER A 49 31.52 0.65 -5.48
C SER A 49 30.77 1.08 -6.75
N THR A 50 30.04 0.15 -7.38
CA THR A 50 29.14 0.41 -8.50
C THR A 50 27.71 0.01 -8.18
N VAL A 51 26.77 0.94 -8.34
CA VAL A 51 25.32 0.69 -8.31
C VAL A 51 24.85 0.50 -9.75
N THR A 52 24.26 -0.65 -10.05
CA THR A 52 23.82 -1.04 -11.39
C THR A 52 22.32 -1.26 -11.44
N LYS A 53 21.77 -1.30 -12.65
CA LYS A 53 20.37 -1.67 -12.86
C LYS A 53 20.06 -3.03 -12.24
N ARG A 54 20.92 -4.03 -12.43
CA ARG A 54 20.76 -5.38 -11.87
C ARG A 54 20.68 -5.36 -10.34
N THR A 55 21.56 -4.62 -9.66
CA THR A 55 21.58 -4.61 -8.19
C THR A 55 20.34 -3.93 -7.61
N ILE A 56 19.90 -2.81 -8.19
CA ILE A 56 18.66 -2.14 -7.79
C ILE A 56 17.46 -3.08 -7.96
N LEU A 57 17.32 -3.71 -9.13
CA LEU A 57 16.20 -4.63 -9.40
C LEU A 57 16.18 -5.79 -8.39
N SER A 58 17.34 -6.38 -8.10
CA SER A 58 17.47 -7.46 -7.13
C SER A 58 17.01 -7.02 -5.73
N HIS A 59 17.45 -5.85 -5.27
CA HIS A 59 17.08 -5.33 -3.95
C HIS A 59 15.59 -5.00 -3.85
N VAL A 60 15.00 -4.36 -4.87
CA VAL A 60 13.58 -4.02 -4.88
C VAL A 60 12.71 -5.28 -4.97
N ALA A 61 13.12 -6.28 -5.77
CA ALA A 61 12.41 -7.57 -5.82
C ALA A 61 12.44 -8.32 -4.48
N ALA A 62 13.46 -8.07 -3.65
CA ALA A 62 13.58 -8.61 -2.31
C ALA A 62 12.72 -7.87 -1.25
N LEU A 63 12.05 -6.77 -1.61
CA LEU A 63 11.10 -6.08 -0.74
C LEU A 63 9.77 -6.85 -0.74
N PHE A 64 9.60 -7.72 0.24
CA PHE A 64 8.37 -8.51 0.40
C PHE A 64 7.35 -7.79 1.29
N ASP A 65 6.21 -7.43 0.71
CA ASP A 65 5.09 -6.79 1.41
C ASP A 65 3.76 -7.31 0.84
N PRO A 66 3.23 -8.43 1.37
CA PRO A 66 2.06 -9.09 0.81
C PRO A 66 0.76 -8.30 1.00
N LEU A 67 0.70 -7.46 2.05
CA LEU A 67 -0.48 -6.65 2.38
C LEU A 67 -0.39 -5.22 1.82
N GLY A 68 0.77 -4.81 1.33
CA GLY A 68 0.98 -3.44 0.85
C GLY A 68 1.09 -2.42 1.99
N LEU A 69 1.46 -2.81 3.21
CA LEU A 69 1.55 -1.87 4.33
C LEU A 69 2.69 -0.86 4.16
N LEU A 70 3.71 -1.21 3.39
CA LEU A 70 4.85 -0.35 3.00
C LEU A 70 4.65 0.26 1.60
N GLY A 71 3.42 0.25 1.09
CA GLY A 71 3.06 0.67 -0.26
C GLY A 71 3.72 1.96 -0.76
N PRO A 72 3.73 3.07 0.01
CA PRO A 72 4.36 4.33 -0.37
C PRO A 72 5.86 4.18 -0.66
N MET A 73 6.59 3.53 0.24
CA MET A 73 8.02 3.31 0.11
C MET A 73 8.34 2.38 -1.07
N ILE A 74 7.57 1.30 -1.22
CA ILE A 74 7.75 0.35 -2.33
C ILE A 74 7.40 1.00 -3.68
N LEU A 75 6.43 1.91 -3.74
CA LEU A 75 6.15 2.65 -4.97
C LEU A 75 7.37 3.48 -5.39
N LEU A 76 8.00 4.20 -4.46
CA LEU A 76 9.20 4.99 -4.76
C LEU A 76 10.30 4.10 -5.36
N ALA A 77 10.59 2.96 -4.72
CA ALA A 77 11.55 1.98 -5.21
C ALA A 77 11.19 1.43 -6.60
N LYS A 78 9.91 1.10 -6.85
CA LYS A 78 9.44 0.65 -8.17
C LYS A 78 9.52 1.74 -9.24
N SER A 79 9.33 3.01 -8.87
CA SER A 79 9.44 4.13 -9.80
C SER A 79 10.89 4.32 -10.30
N LEU A 80 11.89 4.01 -9.45
CA LEU A 80 13.30 4.02 -9.86
C LEU A 80 13.58 2.95 -10.91
N ILE A 81 13.03 1.74 -10.75
CA ILE A 81 13.12 0.68 -11.76
C ILE A 81 12.57 1.17 -13.10
N GLN A 82 11.39 1.80 -13.09
CA GLN A 82 10.81 2.31 -14.33
C GLN A 82 11.74 3.33 -15.00
N LYS A 83 12.32 4.27 -14.25
CA LYS A 83 13.27 5.24 -14.79
C LYS A 83 14.48 4.54 -15.43
N LEU A 84 15.06 3.55 -14.76
CA LEU A 84 16.18 2.77 -15.31
C LEU A 84 15.86 2.06 -16.63
N TYR A 85 14.61 1.65 -16.84
CA TYR A 85 14.19 1.08 -18.13
C TYR A 85 14.02 2.14 -19.23
N ALA A 86 13.78 3.40 -18.87
CA ALA A 86 13.71 4.50 -19.84
C ALA A 86 15.10 4.98 -20.30
N GLU A 87 16.14 4.77 -19.49
CA GLU A 87 17.53 5.22 -19.77
C GLU A 87 18.30 4.34 -20.78
N ASN A 88 17.71 3.26 -21.32
CA ASN A 88 18.37 2.31 -22.24
C ASN A 88 19.74 1.77 -21.75
N LEU A 89 19.91 1.63 -20.44
CA LEU A 89 21.15 1.14 -19.82
C LEU A 89 21.28 -0.39 -19.89
N GLU A 90 22.53 -0.85 -20.02
CA GLU A 90 22.89 -2.25 -19.84
C GLU A 90 22.72 -2.69 -18.38
N SER A 91 22.55 -3.99 -18.14
CA SER A 91 22.18 -4.49 -16.80
C SER A 91 23.22 -4.23 -15.72
N ASP A 92 24.51 -4.29 -16.09
CA ASP A 92 25.65 -4.17 -15.17
C ASP A 92 26.40 -2.83 -15.33
N GLU A 93 25.81 -1.90 -16.08
CA GLU A 93 26.30 -0.53 -16.23
C GLU A 93 25.96 0.32 -14.99
N SER A 94 26.83 1.30 -14.68
CA SER A 94 26.58 2.26 -13.61
C SER A 94 25.35 3.11 -13.94
N VAL A 95 24.49 3.31 -12.95
CA VAL A 95 23.30 4.15 -13.12
C VAL A 95 23.66 5.64 -13.13
N PRO A 96 22.85 6.50 -13.79
CA PRO A 96 23.01 7.95 -13.76
C PRO A 96 23.04 8.51 -12.33
N THR A 97 23.84 9.57 -12.11
CA THR A 97 24.06 10.18 -10.79
C THR A 97 22.77 10.47 -10.03
N ILE A 98 21.73 10.98 -10.71
CA ILE A 98 20.44 11.30 -10.08
C ILE A 98 19.78 10.05 -9.49
N ILE A 99 19.80 8.92 -10.22
CA ILE A 99 19.25 7.65 -9.75
C ILE A 99 20.14 7.06 -8.66
N HIS A 100 21.46 7.14 -8.84
CA HIS A 100 22.43 6.70 -7.84
C HIS A 100 22.19 7.37 -6.49
N THR A 101 22.15 8.71 -6.45
CA THR A 101 21.94 9.48 -5.22
C THR A 101 20.62 9.13 -4.56
N LEU A 102 19.52 9.09 -5.33
CA LEU A 102 18.20 8.75 -4.75
C LEU A 102 18.17 7.31 -4.22
N TRP A 103 18.80 6.36 -4.90
CA TRP A 103 18.90 4.98 -4.45
C TRP A 103 19.77 4.84 -3.19
N CYS A 104 20.92 5.51 -3.13
CA CYS A 104 21.79 5.49 -1.94
C CYS A 104 21.06 6.04 -0.73
N ASN A 105 20.40 7.20 -0.84
CA ASN A 105 19.62 7.77 0.25
C ASN A 105 18.51 6.80 0.69
N PHE A 106 17.82 6.16 -0.26
CA PHE A 106 16.79 5.18 0.06
C PHE A 106 17.36 3.99 0.85
N CYS A 107 18.51 3.45 0.43
CA CYS A 107 19.20 2.36 1.12
C CYS A 107 19.71 2.76 2.52
N GLU A 108 20.20 3.97 2.68
CA GLU A 108 20.69 4.51 3.96
C GLU A 108 19.56 4.67 4.99
N GLU A 109 18.36 5.07 4.55
CA GLU A 109 17.20 5.22 5.42
C GLU A 109 16.43 3.91 5.65
N LEU A 110 16.57 2.91 4.77
CA LEU A 110 15.81 1.66 4.83
C LEU A 110 15.90 0.93 6.20
N PRO A 111 17.05 0.90 6.91
CA PRO A 111 17.14 0.29 8.24
C PRO A 111 16.19 0.88 9.29
N GLN A 112 15.69 2.11 9.09
CA GLN A 112 14.70 2.71 9.99
C GLN A 112 13.39 1.91 10.04
N MET A 113 13.08 1.12 8.99
CA MET A 113 11.91 0.22 8.95
C MET A 113 11.92 -0.83 10.05
N ASN A 114 13.08 -1.15 10.66
CA ASN A 114 13.17 -2.07 11.79
C ASN A 114 12.36 -1.62 13.01
N THR A 115 12.02 -0.33 13.11
CA THR A 115 11.19 0.24 14.17
C THR A 115 9.70 0.17 13.88
N LEU A 116 9.32 -0.16 12.64
CA LEU A 116 7.95 -0.08 12.18
C LEU A 116 7.15 -1.33 12.56
N GLN A 117 5.97 -1.10 13.11
CA GLN A 117 5.05 -2.14 13.55
C GLN A 117 3.63 -1.79 13.12
N PHE A 118 2.88 -2.80 12.69
CA PHE A 118 1.45 -2.72 12.42
C PHE A 118 0.72 -3.77 13.25
N SER A 119 -0.39 -3.42 13.88
CA SER A 119 -1.22 -4.40 14.57
C SER A 119 -1.79 -5.40 13.56
N ARG A 120 -1.60 -6.70 13.81
CA ARG A 120 -2.17 -7.76 12.95
C ARG A 120 -3.68 -7.83 13.14
N ASN A 121 -4.14 -7.69 14.38
CA ASN A 121 -5.56 -7.53 14.67
C ASN A 121 -5.95 -6.05 14.53
N VAL A 122 -6.83 -5.78 13.55
CA VAL A 122 -7.32 -4.42 13.24
C VAL A 122 -8.66 -4.12 13.90
N LEU A 123 -9.21 -5.06 14.68
CA LEU A 123 -10.51 -4.92 15.36
C LEU A 123 -10.34 -4.65 16.86
N VAL A 124 -11.21 -3.79 17.39
CA VAL A 124 -11.41 -3.65 18.84
C VAL A 124 -12.04 -4.93 19.42
N PRO A 125 -11.81 -5.24 20.71
CA PRO A 125 -12.52 -6.31 21.39
C PRO A 125 -14.04 -6.10 21.33
N ASP A 126 -14.77 -7.19 21.07
CA ASP A 126 -16.23 -7.22 21.01
C ASP A 126 -16.80 -6.16 20.05
N ALA A 127 -16.13 -5.95 18.90
CA ALA A 127 -16.58 -5.04 17.86
C ALA A 127 -18.02 -5.35 17.43
N THR A 128 -18.89 -4.36 17.53
CA THR A 128 -20.32 -4.45 17.16
C THR A 128 -20.63 -3.71 15.87
N SER A 129 -19.74 -2.81 15.42
CA SER A 129 -19.80 -2.24 14.08
C SER A 129 -18.44 -2.33 13.40
N ILE A 130 -18.43 -2.81 12.16
CA ILE A 130 -17.24 -2.95 11.31
C ILE A 130 -17.53 -2.36 9.94
N GLN A 131 -16.71 -1.39 9.54
CA GLN A 131 -16.83 -0.68 8.27
C GLN A 131 -15.51 -0.74 7.50
N LEU A 132 -15.59 -0.86 6.18
CA LEU A 132 -14.44 -0.71 5.29
C LEU A 132 -14.45 0.66 4.63
N HIS A 133 -13.33 1.36 4.72
CA HIS A 133 -13.11 2.64 4.07
C HIS A 133 -11.97 2.50 3.08
N GLY A 134 -12.30 2.59 1.80
CA GLY A 134 -11.35 2.49 0.70
C GLY A 134 -10.98 3.85 0.15
N PHE A 135 -9.70 4.16 0.01
CA PHE A 135 -9.21 5.42 -0.52
C PHE A 135 -8.38 5.16 -1.77
N CYS A 136 -8.51 6.02 -2.79
CA CYS A 136 -7.64 6.00 -3.95
C CYS A 136 -7.12 7.39 -4.29
N ASP A 137 -5.98 7.41 -4.94
CA ASP A 137 -5.33 8.64 -5.43
C ASP A 137 -4.41 8.33 -6.62
N ALA A 138 -4.08 9.36 -7.40
CA ALA A 138 -3.14 9.28 -8.49
C ALA A 138 -2.29 10.56 -8.69
N ARG A 139 -1.00 10.35 -8.89
CA ARG A 139 -0.04 11.40 -9.25
C ARG A 139 0.81 10.96 -10.45
N GLU A 140 1.70 11.84 -10.88
CA GLU A 140 2.62 11.57 -11.99
C GLU A 140 3.47 10.31 -11.75
N ARG A 141 3.90 10.07 -10.50
CA ARG A 141 4.76 8.91 -10.16
C ARG A 141 3.98 7.59 -10.15
N GLY A 142 2.77 7.58 -9.63
CA GLY A 142 1.97 6.37 -9.51
C GLY A 142 0.55 6.65 -9.07
N TYR A 143 -0.23 5.58 -9.02
CA TYR A 143 -1.59 5.58 -8.53
C TYR A 143 -1.81 4.32 -7.68
N GLY A 144 -2.80 4.36 -6.82
CA GLY A 144 -3.06 3.23 -5.95
C GLY A 144 -4.31 3.37 -5.12
N ALA A 145 -4.46 2.42 -4.22
CA ALA A 145 -5.54 2.40 -3.26
C ALA A 145 -5.12 1.75 -1.94
N CYS A 146 -5.75 2.17 -0.86
CA CYS A 146 -5.63 1.57 0.47
C CYS A 146 -7.01 1.35 1.09
N ILE A 147 -7.14 0.34 1.94
CA ILE A 147 -8.37 0.01 2.66
C ILE A 147 -8.09 0.04 4.15
N TYR A 148 -8.92 0.78 4.88
CA TYR A 148 -8.94 0.84 6.33
C TYR A 148 -10.15 0.09 6.86
N VAL A 149 -9.98 -0.55 8.01
CA VAL A 149 -11.08 -1.05 8.82
C VAL A 149 -11.34 -0.01 9.90
N ARG A 150 -12.57 0.48 9.97
CA ARG A 150 -13.07 1.27 11.09
C ARG A 150 -14.03 0.40 11.89
N CYS A 151 -13.77 0.20 13.16
CA CYS A 151 -14.64 -0.59 14.03
C CYS A 151 -14.94 0.13 15.34
N SER A 152 -16.08 -0.22 15.94
CA SER A 152 -16.47 0.26 17.26
C SER A 152 -17.15 -0.81 18.08
N ASN A 153 -17.09 -0.68 19.40
CA ASN A 153 -17.79 -1.56 20.35
C ASN A 153 -18.84 -0.78 21.16
N ASN A 154 -19.59 -1.50 22.00
CA ASN A 154 -20.63 -0.92 22.85
C ASN A 154 -20.09 -0.05 23.99
N ASN A 155 -18.78 -0.11 24.27
CA ASN A 155 -18.14 0.71 25.29
C ASN A 155 -17.74 2.10 24.74
N GLY A 156 -17.95 2.34 23.44
CA GLY A 156 -17.58 3.58 22.78
C GLY A 156 -16.15 3.61 22.23
N ASP A 157 -15.41 2.51 22.31
CA ASP A 157 -14.08 2.42 21.70
C ASP A 157 -14.23 2.43 20.18
N ILE A 158 -13.47 3.30 19.52
CA ILE A 158 -13.41 3.39 18.06
C ILE A 158 -11.96 3.23 17.64
N GLN A 159 -11.72 2.36 16.67
CA GLN A 159 -10.40 2.19 16.07
C GLN A 159 -10.51 2.23 14.55
N SER A 160 -9.53 2.88 13.93
CA SER A 160 -9.26 2.79 12.50
C SER A 160 -7.84 2.26 12.29
N ALA A 161 -7.67 1.32 11.37
CA ALA A 161 -6.38 0.73 11.05
C ALA A 161 -6.29 0.34 9.57
N LEU A 162 -5.12 0.54 8.98
CA LEU A 162 -4.82 0.09 7.62
C LEU A 162 -4.88 -1.44 7.55
N LEU A 163 -5.70 -1.96 6.63
CA LEU A 163 -5.85 -3.38 6.39
C LEU A 163 -4.93 -3.87 5.26
N CYS A 164 -4.96 -3.17 4.13
CA CYS A 164 -4.11 -3.47 2.98
C CYS A 164 -4.04 -2.30 2.00
N SER A 165 -3.04 -2.32 1.13
CA SER A 165 -2.94 -1.38 0.01
C SER A 165 -2.38 -2.02 -1.25
N ARG A 166 -2.53 -1.32 -2.38
CA ARG A 166 -1.95 -1.70 -3.65
C ARG A 166 -1.59 -0.45 -4.45
N SER A 167 -0.32 -0.37 -4.83
CA SER A 167 0.22 0.71 -5.68
C SER A 167 0.66 0.20 -7.05
N ARG A 168 0.64 1.09 -8.03
CA ARG A 168 1.14 0.89 -9.39
C ARG A 168 1.91 2.12 -9.85
N VAL A 169 3.06 1.91 -10.47
CA VAL A 169 3.81 2.99 -11.12
C VAL A 169 3.03 3.46 -12.34
N SER A 170 2.94 4.77 -12.54
CA SER A 170 2.27 5.37 -13.68
C SER A 170 2.92 4.92 -14.99
N PRO A 171 2.19 4.67 -16.08
CA PRO A 171 2.80 4.22 -17.33
C PRO A 171 3.79 5.25 -17.90
N LEU A 172 4.86 4.77 -18.56
CA LEU A 172 5.79 5.66 -19.29
C LEU A 172 5.09 6.45 -20.40
N LYS A 173 4.06 5.86 -21.01
CA LYS A 173 3.20 6.57 -21.96
C LYS A 173 2.36 7.58 -21.20
N THR A 174 2.40 8.83 -21.64
CA THR A 174 1.64 9.93 -21.03
C THR A 174 0.15 9.60 -20.96
N VAL A 175 -0.36 9.59 -19.74
CA VAL A 175 -1.79 9.49 -19.42
C VAL A 175 -2.12 10.70 -18.57
N SER A 176 -3.21 11.38 -18.89
CA SER A 176 -3.67 12.54 -18.11
C SER A 176 -3.98 12.15 -16.66
N ILE A 177 -3.67 13.01 -15.69
CA ILE A 177 -3.96 12.77 -14.26
C ILE A 177 -5.39 12.27 -14.01
N PRO A 178 -6.47 12.87 -14.56
CA PRO A 178 -7.83 12.36 -14.33
C PRO A 178 -8.05 10.90 -14.74
N ARG A 179 -7.35 10.42 -15.78
CA ARG A 179 -7.42 9.02 -16.22
C ARG A 179 -6.64 8.11 -15.27
N LEU A 180 -5.55 8.60 -14.67
CA LEU A 180 -4.83 7.87 -13.62
C LEU A 180 -5.67 7.80 -12.35
N GLU A 181 -6.41 8.86 -11.99
CA GLU A 181 -7.37 8.85 -10.88
C GLU A 181 -8.42 7.75 -11.06
N LEU A 182 -9.00 7.62 -12.26
CA LEU A 182 -9.89 6.49 -12.58
C LEU A 182 -9.18 5.13 -12.50
N CYS A 183 -7.88 5.05 -12.80
CA CYS A 183 -7.11 3.81 -12.62
C CYS A 183 -6.90 3.51 -11.13
N GLY A 184 -6.70 4.52 -10.29
CA GLY A 184 -6.69 4.42 -8.83
C GLY A 184 -8.02 3.89 -8.30
N ALA A 185 -9.13 4.50 -8.71
CA ALA A 185 -10.48 4.08 -8.35
C ALA A 185 -10.78 2.63 -8.78
N HIS A 186 -10.39 2.24 -9.99
CA HIS A 186 -10.52 0.85 -10.44
C HIS A 186 -9.64 -0.10 -9.61
N THR A 187 -8.42 0.30 -9.27
CA THR A 187 -7.52 -0.47 -8.39
C THR A 187 -8.13 -0.67 -7.00
N LEU A 188 -8.79 0.35 -6.45
CA LEU A 188 -9.48 0.28 -5.17
C LEU A 188 -10.58 -0.77 -5.18
N VAL A 189 -11.39 -0.80 -6.22
CA VAL A 189 -12.48 -1.78 -6.36
C VAL A 189 -11.95 -3.20 -6.49
N GLN A 190 -10.87 -3.40 -7.25
CA GLN A 190 -10.21 -4.71 -7.34
C GLN A 190 -9.63 -5.15 -6.00
N LEU A 191 -9.03 -4.21 -5.26
CA LEU A 191 -8.50 -4.48 -3.93
C LEU A 191 -9.63 -4.85 -2.97
N LEU A 192 -10.72 -4.08 -2.96
CA LEU A 192 -11.88 -4.32 -2.11
C LEU A 192 -12.45 -5.72 -2.30
N ARG A 193 -12.66 -6.16 -3.55
CA ARG A 193 -13.17 -7.50 -3.85
C ARG A 193 -12.26 -8.59 -3.28
N ALA A 194 -10.96 -8.49 -3.55
CA ALA A 194 -9.98 -9.43 -3.02
C ALA A 194 -9.96 -9.43 -1.48
N THR A 195 -10.11 -8.26 -0.86
CA THR A 195 -10.22 -8.12 0.60
C THR A 195 -11.47 -8.80 1.14
N GLN A 196 -12.64 -8.57 0.55
CA GLN A 196 -13.91 -9.17 0.98
C GLN A 196 -13.92 -10.69 0.81
N GLU A 197 -13.28 -11.21 -0.22
CA GLU A 197 -13.10 -12.65 -0.42
C GLU A 197 -12.14 -13.27 0.60
N ALA A 198 -11.11 -12.54 1.02
CA ALA A 198 -10.08 -13.04 1.95
C ALA A 198 -10.51 -12.98 3.42
N ILE A 199 -11.28 -11.95 3.82
CA ILE A 199 -11.69 -11.78 5.22
C ILE A 199 -12.94 -12.60 5.53
N LYS A 200 -12.97 -13.21 6.73
CA LYS A 200 -14.11 -14.01 7.22
C LYS A 200 -14.90 -13.28 8.31
N ILE A 201 -15.02 -11.96 8.17
CA ILE A 201 -15.74 -11.10 9.13
C ILE A 201 -16.92 -10.43 8.45
N SER A 202 -18.00 -10.26 9.20
CA SER A 202 -19.17 -9.49 8.77
C SER A 202 -18.79 -8.02 8.62
N ILE A 203 -19.10 -7.41 7.47
CA ILE A 203 -18.88 -5.99 7.22
C ILE A 203 -20.24 -5.31 7.13
N ASP A 204 -20.49 -4.34 8.01
CA ASP A 204 -21.77 -3.62 8.06
C ASP A 204 -21.87 -2.56 6.96
N ARG A 205 -20.74 -1.96 6.60
CA ARG A 205 -20.71 -0.85 5.64
C ARG A 205 -19.39 -0.79 4.87
N VAL A 206 -19.50 -0.39 3.60
CA VAL A 206 -18.34 -0.04 2.76
C VAL A 206 -18.53 1.37 2.20
N ILE A 207 -17.48 2.18 2.25
CA ILE A 207 -17.45 3.52 1.64
C ILE A 207 -16.13 3.70 0.88
N LEU A 208 -16.21 4.21 -0.34
CA LEU A 208 -15.06 4.48 -1.20
C LEU A 208 -14.85 5.98 -1.38
N TRP A 209 -13.60 6.40 -1.37
CA TRP A 209 -13.19 7.80 -1.28
C TRP A 209 -12.17 8.14 -2.36
N THR A 210 -12.32 9.33 -2.94
CA THR A 210 -11.35 9.96 -3.83
C THR A 210 -11.40 11.47 -3.59
N ASP A 211 -10.28 12.16 -3.70
CA ASP A 211 -10.19 13.62 -3.72
C ASP A 211 -10.32 14.22 -5.13
N SER A 212 -10.36 13.36 -6.16
CA SER A 212 -10.62 13.78 -7.53
C SER A 212 -12.11 13.98 -7.79
N MET A 213 -12.56 15.24 -7.75
CA MET A 213 -13.93 15.61 -8.18
C MET A 213 -14.22 15.18 -9.62
N VAL A 214 -13.21 15.18 -10.50
CA VAL A 214 -13.36 14.74 -11.89
C VAL A 214 -13.62 13.24 -11.98
N ALA A 215 -12.85 12.42 -11.25
CA ALA A 215 -13.07 10.98 -11.21
C ALA A 215 -14.44 10.65 -10.59
N LEU A 216 -14.80 11.32 -9.49
CA LEU A 216 -16.10 11.15 -8.84
C LEU A 216 -17.27 11.52 -9.77
N HIS A 217 -17.15 12.63 -10.50
CA HIS A 217 -18.12 13.04 -11.50
C HIS A 217 -18.26 11.98 -12.60
N TRP A 218 -17.15 11.46 -13.15
CA TRP A 218 -17.21 10.40 -14.16
C TRP A 218 -17.82 9.10 -13.65
N ILE A 219 -17.54 8.70 -12.42
CA ILE A 219 -18.13 7.52 -11.78
C ILE A 219 -19.65 7.68 -11.65
N THR A 220 -20.14 8.88 -11.35
CA THR A 220 -21.59 9.14 -11.22
C THR A 220 -22.30 9.40 -12.55
N THR A 221 -21.55 9.75 -13.60
CA THR A 221 -22.08 10.05 -14.95
C THR A 221 -22.53 8.78 -15.70
N SER A 222 -23.50 8.95 -16.60
CA SER A 222 -23.94 7.88 -17.50
C SER A 222 -22.85 7.53 -18.52
N PRO A 223 -22.51 6.24 -18.74
CA PRO A 223 -21.44 5.86 -19.67
C PRO A 223 -21.60 6.42 -21.09
N HIS A 224 -22.83 6.61 -21.58
CA HIS A 224 -23.07 7.12 -22.95
C HIS A 224 -22.53 8.54 -23.20
N GLN A 225 -22.22 9.29 -22.15
CA GLN A 225 -21.68 10.65 -22.25
C GLN A 225 -20.15 10.69 -22.18
N LEU A 226 -19.50 9.54 -22.00
CA LEU A 226 -18.07 9.45 -21.72
C LEU A 226 -17.29 8.90 -22.92
N LYS A 227 -16.01 9.25 -23.01
CA LYS A 227 -15.09 8.69 -24.03
C LYS A 227 -14.74 7.25 -23.69
N THR A 228 -14.45 6.42 -24.70
CA THR A 228 -14.25 4.96 -24.58
C THR A 228 -13.37 4.51 -23.41
N PHE A 229 -12.21 5.15 -23.18
CA PHE A 229 -11.35 4.81 -22.05
C PHE A 229 -12.06 4.99 -20.70
N VAL A 230 -12.75 6.12 -20.54
CA VAL A 230 -13.48 6.47 -19.32
C VAL A 230 -14.68 5.54 -19.15
N VAL A 231 -15.42 5.27 -20.23
CA VAL A 231 -16.54 4.31 -20.24
C VAL A 231 -16.11 2.95 -19.71
N ASN A 232 -15.04 2.39 -20.26
CA ASN A 232 -14.58 1.06 -19.89
C ASN A 232 -14.15 1.00 -18.41
N ARG A 233 -13.49 2.06 -17.90
CA ARG A 233 -13.08 2.14 -16.50
C ARG A 233 -14.27 2.34 -15.56
N VAL A 234 -15.19 3.23 -15.88
CA VAL A 234 -16.39 3.50 -15.08
C VAL A 234 -17.29 2.26 -15.03
N SER A 235 -17.44 1.53 -16.14
CA SER A 235 -18.23 0.29 -16.17
C SER A 235 -17.63 -0.77 -15.24
N ALA A 236 -16.32 -0.99 -15.33
CA ALA A 236 -15.61 -1.90 -14.43
C ALA A 236 -15.70 -1.49 -12.94
N ILE A 237 -15.66 -0.19 -12.64
CA ILE A 237 -15.84 0.33 -11.28
C ILE A 237 -17.26 0.06 -10.77
N LYS A 238 -18.29 0.35 -11.59
CA LYS A 238 -19.70 0.18 -11.22
C LYS A 238 -20.08 -1.28 -11.03
N GLU A 239 -19.73 -2.14 -11.99
CA GLU A 239 -19.89 -3.61 -11.87
C GLU A 239 -19.12 -4.14 -10.66
N GLY A 240 -17.95 -3.55 -10.45
CA GLY A 240 -17.02 -3.73 -9.36
C GLY A 240 -17.55 -3.53 -7.94
N SER A 241 -18.38 -2.51 -7.78
CA SER A 241 -18.80 -1.95 -6.49
C SER A 241 -20.30 -1.59 -6.48
N PRO A 242 -21.19 -2.56 -6.83
CA PRO A 242 -22.61 -2.26 -7.01
C PRO A 242 -23.24 -1.82 -5.69
N GLY A 243 -23.92 -0.66 -5.71
CA GLY A 243 -24.56 -0.09 -4.53
C GLY A 243 -23.61 0.46 -3.45
N ILE A 244 -22.29 0.47 -3.69
CA ILE A 244 -21.32 1.02 -2.75
C ILE A 244 -21.21 2.53 -2.95
N ALA A 245 -21.25 3.28 -1.85
CA ALA A 245 -21.17 4.73 -1.88
C ALA A 245 -19.76 5.21 -2.23
N TRP A 246 -19.67 6.08 -3.24
CA TRP A 246 -18.47 6.87 -3.56
C TRP A 246 -18.62 8.28 -3.00
N ARG A 247 -17.56 8.80 -2.38
CA ARG A 247 -17.55 10.11 -1.72
C ARG A 247 -16.27 10.88 -2.03
N HIS A 248 -16.38 12.19 -1.93
CA HIS A 248 -15.23 13.07 -1.95
C HIS A 248 -14.57 13.11 -0.57
N VAL A 249 -13.24 13.07 -0.53
CA VAL A 249 -12.40 13.38 0.64
C VAL A 249 -11.48 14.53 0.28
N LYS A 250 -11.09 15.39 1.23
CA LYS A 250 -10.07 16.40 0.93
C LYS A 250 -8.71 15.74 0.75
N SER A 251 -7.85 16.28 -0.10
CA SER A 251 -6.50 15.72 -0.33
C SER A 251 -5.66 15.63 0.95
N GLU A 252 -5.78 16.60 1.86
CA GLU A 252 -5.09 16.59 3.18
C GLU A 252 -5.50 15.42 4.09
N ASP A 253 -6.72 14.90 3.90
CA ASP A 253 -7.30 13.79 4.66
C ASP A 253 -7.24 12.47 3.87
N ASN A 254 -6.63 12.46 2.67
CA ASN A 254 -6.56 11.28 1.81
C ASN A 254 -5.27 10.48 2.07
N PRO A 255 -5.32 9.34 2.77
CA PRO A 255 -4.12 8.53 3.02
C PRO A 255 -3.53 7.94 1.73
N ALA A 256 -4.32 7.79 0.66
CA ALA A 256 -3.81 7.30 -0.62
C ALA A 256 -2.84 8.27 -1.30
N ASP A 257 -2.79 9.53 -0.87
CA ASP A 257 -1.84 10.53 -1.36
C ASP A 257 -0.38 10.11 -1.15
N ALA A 258 -0.06 9.61 0.06
CA ALA A 258 1.24 9.04 0.37
C ALA A 258 1.58 7.89 -0.58
N LEU A 259 0.57 7.08 -0.93
CA LEU A 259 0.73 5.91 -1.78
C LEU A 259 1.04 6.29 -3.23
N SER A 260 0.40 7.33 -3.78
CA SER A 260 0.59 7.79 -5.16
C SER A 260 1.85 8.66 -5.31
N GLN A 261 2.19 9.43 -4.26
CA GLN A 261 3.40 10.24 -4.19
C GLN A 261 4.63 9.35 -4.13
N GLY A 262 4.61 8.29 -3.33
CA GLY A 262 5.79 7.50 -3.00
C GLY A 262 6.74 8.26 -2.08
N LEU A 263 7.13 7.63 -0.97
CA LEU A 263 7.84 8.31 0.13
C LEU A 263 9.20 7.68 0.41
N MET A 264 10.14 8.50 0.86
CA MET A 264 11.38 8.01 1.46
C MET A 264 11.06 7.28 2.79
N PRO A 265 11.89 6.31 3.23
CA PRO A 265 11.63 5.59 4.48
C PRO A 265 11.45 6.51 5.70
N SER A 266 12.24 7.59 5.80
CA SER A 266 12.11 8.56 6.89
C SER A 266 10.79 9.33 6.87
N GLU A 267 10.34 9.78 5.70
CA GLU A 267 9.04 10.45 5.51
C GLU A 267 7.89 9.50 5.82
N PHE A 268 8.01 8.25 5.39
CA PHE A 268 7.00 7.22 5.56
C PHE A 268 6.76 6.87 7.03
N ILE A 269 7.82 6.75 7.85
CA ILE A 269 7.69 6.47 9.28
C ILE A 269 6.88 7.54 9.98
N ASN A 270 7.08 8.80 9.61
CA ASN A 270 6.44 9.94 10.26
C ASN A 270 5.00 10.20 9.75
N ASN A 271 4.51 9.41 8.79
CA ASN A 271 3.17 9.56 8.23
C ASN A 271 2.11 8.83 9.08
N ASN A 272 1.53 9.55 10.05
CA ASN A 272 0.48 9.01 10.91
C ASN A 272 -0.83 8.74 10.16
N LEU A 273 -1.17 9.59 9.19
CA LEU A 273 -2.37 9.42 8.36
C LEU A 273 -2.37 8.07 7.63
N TRP A 274 -1.21 7.64 7.11
CA TRP A 274 -1.07 6.33 6.48
C TRP A 274 -1.35 5.18 7.44
N ARG A 275 -0.97 5.29 8.71
CA ARG A 275 -1.13 4.19 9.67
C ARG A 275 -2.56 4.08 10.19
N GLN A 276 -3.16 5.21 10.54
CA GLN A 276 -4.43 5.26 11.27
C GLN A 276 -5.63 5.61 10.38
N GLY A 277 -5.38 6.19 9.20
CA GLY A 277 -6.43 6.76 8.35
C GLY A 277 -6.93 8.11 8.90
N PRO A 278 -7.85 8.76 8.18
CA PRO A 278 -8.46 10.01 8.65
C PRO A 278 -9.39 9.76 9.85
N ALA A 279 -9.50 10.78 10.71
CA ALA A 279 -10.29 10.75 11.95
C ALA A 279 -11.82 10.77 11.71
#